data_AF-W3VQ17-F1
#
_entry.id   AF-W3VQ17-F1
#
_cell.length_a   1.000
_cell.length_b   1.000
_cell.length_c   1.000
_cell.angle_alpha   90.00
_cell.angle_beta   90.00
_cell.angle_gamma   90.00
#
_symmetry.space_group_name_H-M   'P 1'
#
loop_
_entity.id
_entity.type
_entity.pdbx_description
1 polymer ?
#
loop_
_entity_poly.entity_id
_entity_poly.type
_entity_poly.pdbx_seq_one_letter_code
_entity_poly.pdbx_strand_id
1 'polypeptide(L)'
;MTSSTAGHRLGASNGIAMDSPLKDVTSNMRDMKLGASPTKGGFKGAPGRLGLSRKDRLDTVPSGSADLKVGITRDWQGPEKSLKPKVAASISRGDRYIPNRELKRSTTPHAHTDGDGDTIRSQMSSDATDPNIAANIAAANANPTDLEGHPSFEDSVSGEMSQRILSFSAAPPSSLANPDVRSRYAMTKPKSALPSSLQSAGRRRIPTTPERTLDAPSMVGDFYYNLLDWSSTNMVAVALQTGLWIWNGNTGDACALLDTSTQPEKVGGGGLITGVRWDADGNILAVGLEGGFVQIWDVESSTRMRTLKPTGDGGADHASVNVAAWAPDGTLNAGFQSGIIREYDVRERDAVTRTLEKAHHGPVCGMEWRSDSALMASGGNDNVVKVWDRRTSVAKMRKENHQAAVKALAWCPHNLSLLATGGGTSDRNIHFWNTTQNSRTMTISTGAQITSLHWAPHYREIVSTHGLGTTESSKGLMSIWSHPSGTKVAEIEAHEKRVLHSSLSPDGEVLATVSDDEELKLWRIFEKPVESSKGAKAAGGMASHGSSGASSVRTLR
;
A
#
# COMPACT_ATOMS: atom_id res chain seq x y z
N MET A 1 -46.35 -13.51 55.11
CA MET A 1 -45.38 -12.52 54.58
C MET A 1 -44.11 -13.27 54.27
N THR A 2 -43.93 -13.66 53.01
CA THR A 2 -42.83 -14.54 52.57
C THR A 2 -42.11 -13.86 51.41
N SER A 3 -40.80 -13.72 51.58
CA SER A 3 -39.84 -13.21 50.60
C SER A 3 -39.70 -14.13 49.38
N SER A 4 -39.53 -13.55 48.20
CA SER A 4 -38.93 -14.24 47.06
C SER A 4 -38.15 -13.27 46.18
N THR A 5 -36.86 -13.57 46.05
CA THR A 5 -35.86 -13.04 45.11
C THR A 5 -36.18 -13.42 43.67
N ALA A 6 -36.18 -12.47 42.74
CA ALA A 6 -36.25 -12.72 41.29
C ALA A 6 -34.90 -12.39 40.64
N GLY A 7 -34.29 -13.42 40.04
CA GLY A 7 -32.99 -13.36 39.38
C GLY A 7 -33.04 -12.72 37.99
N HIS A 8 -31.95 -12.05 37.65
CA HIS A 8 -31.63 -11.58 36.30
C HIS A 8 -31.50 -12.75 35.32
N ARG A 9 -32.25 -12.70 34.21
CA ARG A 9 -31.99 -13.48 33.00
C ARG A 9 -31.27 -12.60 31.99
N LEU A 10 -30.08 -13.05 31.58
CA LEU A 10 -29.31 -12.53 30.45
C LEU A 10 -30.07 -12.79 29.15
N GLY A 11 -30.17 -11.76 28.31
CA GLY A 11 -30.83 -11.82 27.01
C GLY A 11 -30.00 -12.60 25.98
N ALA A 12 -30.67 -13.48 25.25
CA ALA A 12 -30.11 -14.18 24.10
C ALA A 12 -29.90 -13.21 22.93
N SER A 13 -28.73 -13.31 22.29
CA SER A 13 -28.38 -12.63 21.04
C SER A 13 -29.30 -13.10 19.90
N ASN A 14 -29.98 -12.17 19.25
CA ASN A 14 -30.78 -12.42 18.04
C ASN A 14 -29.87 -12.56 16.81
N GLY A 15 -29.13 -13.67 16.71
CA GLY A 15 -28.53 -14.10 15.44
C GLY A 15 -29.59 -14.77 14.57
N ILE A 16 -29.53 -14.56 13.25
CA ILE A 16 -30.34 -15.35 12.31
C ILE A 16 -29.79 -16.78 12.35
N ALA A 17 -30.63 -17.75 12.72
CA ALA A 17 -30.24 -19.16 12.75
C ALA A 17 -30.12 -19.72 11.33
N MET A 18 -28.95 -19.52 10.71
CA MET A 18 -28.51 -20.28 9.55
C MET A 18 -27.30 -21.11 9.97
N ASP A 19 -27.27 -22.39 9.57
CA ASP A 19 -26.11 -23.26 9.81
C ASP A 19 -24.87 -22.67 9.12
N SER A 20 -23.77 -22.56 9.86
CA SER A 20 -22.52 -22.02 9.31
C SER A 20 -21.98 -22.89 8.18
N PRO A 21 -21.72 -22.33 6.99
CA PRO A 21 -21.01 -23.01 5.93
C PRO A 21 -19.51 -23.11 6.20
N LEU A 22 -18.96 -22.27 7.08
CA LEU A 22 -17.54 -22.25 7.42
C LEU A 22 -17.20 -23.44 8.34
N LYS A 23 -17.12 -24.65 7.78
CA LYS A 23 -16.69 -25.86 8.52
C LYS A 23 -15.19 -26.06 8.36
N ASP A 24 -14.54 -26.46 9.45
CA ASP A 24 -13.13 -26.82 9.44
C ASP A 24 -12.95 -28.17 8.73
N VAL A 25 -12.25 -28.17 7.59
CA VAL A 25 -12.08 -29.38 6.76
C VAL A 25 -10.96 -30.28 7.30
N THR A 26 -10.20 -29.85 8.32
CA THR A 26 -8.99 -30.55 8.76
C THR A 26 -9.19 -31.80 9.64
N SER A 27 -10.43 -32.18 9.96
CA SER A 27 -10.70 -33.46 10.62
C SER A 27 -11.29 -34.48 9.64
N ASN A 28 -10.44 -35.24 8.91
CA ASN A 28 -10.69 -36.62 8.47
C ASN A 28 -9.60 -37.17 7.51
N MET A 29 -8.36 -37.31 7.99
CA MET A 29 -7.33 -38.11 7.31
C MET A 29 -6.61 -39.10 8.23
N ARG A 30 -7.35 -39.70 9.17
CA ARG A 30 -6.89 -40.87 9.94
C ARG A 30 -8.07 -41.81 10.17
N ASP A 31 -8.39 -42.60 9.15
CA ASP A 31 -8.88 -43.99 9.27
C ASP A 31 -9.48 -44.44 7.93
N MET A 32 -8.62 -44.91 7.02
CA MET A 32 -9.04 -45.93 6.05
C MET A 32 -7.97 -47.01 5.94
N LYS A 33 -8.34 -48.15 6.51
CA LYS A 33 -7.60 -49.40 6.55
C LYS A 33 -7.59 -50.03 5.16
N LEU A 34 -6.42 -50.56 4.79
CA LEU A 34 -6.14 -51.35 3.60
C LEU A 34 -7.15 -52.48 3.37
N GLY A 35 -7.65 -52.60 2.14
CA GLY A 35 -8.47 -53.71 1.65
C GLY A 35 -8.17 -53.99 0.18
N ALA A 36 -7.92 -55.26 -0.14
CA ALA A 36 -7.22 -55.77 -1.31
C ALA A 36 -7.94 -55.63 -2.67
N SER A 37 -7.12 -55.66 -3.72
CA SER A 37 -7.48 -55.87 -5.14
C SER A 37 -8.14 -57.25 -5.38
N PRO A 38 -8.89 -57.43 -6.49
CA PRO A 38 -8.36 -58.34 -7.51
C PRO A 38 -8.72 -58.03 -8.99
N THR A 39 -7.70 -58.28 -9.84
CA THR A 39 -7.67 -59.02 -11.13
C THR A 39 -8.55 -58.67 -12.35
N LYS A 40 -7.82 -58.34 -13.43
CA LYS A 40 -7.96 -58.71 -14.86
C LYS A 40 -9.19 -59.53 -15.33
N GLY A 41 -9.82 -59.03 -16.40
CA GLY A 41 -10.56 -59.82 -17.38
C GLY A 41 -10.88 -58.97 -18.62
N GLY A 42 -10.22 -59.24 -19.75
CA GLY A 42 -10.52 -58.61 -21.03
C GLY A 42 -11.36 -59.53 -21.91
N PHE A 43 -12.32 -58.98 -22.65
CA PHE A 43 -12.88 -59.61 -23.85
C PHE A 43 -13.37 -58.55 -24.85
N LYS A 44 -13.08 -58.83 -26.13
CA LYS A 44 -13.46 -58.07 -27.33
C LYS A 44 -14.92 -58.31 -27.69
N GLY A 45 -15.59 -57.32 -28.27
CA GLY A 45 -16.83 -57.52 -29.02
C GLY A 45 -17.53 -56.21 -29.42
N ALA A 46 -17.47 -55.88 -30.70
CA ALA A 46 -18.37 -54.95 -31.41
C ALA A 46 -18.87 -55.69 -32.67
N PRO A 47 -19.91 -55.23 -33.41
CA PRO A 47 -20.78 -54.07 -33.18
C PRO A 47 -22.30 -54.40 -33.24
N GLY A 48 -23.14 -53.52 -32.70
CA GLY A 48 -24.60 -53.61 -32.81
C GLY A 48 -25.22 -52.21 -32.77
N ARG A 49 -25.81 -51.81 -33.89
CA ARG A 49 -26.43 -50.52 -34.18
C ARG A 49 -27.93 -50.58 -33.84
N LEU A 50 -28.45 -49.60 -33.10
CA LEU A 50 -29.85 -49.13 -32.92
C LEU A 50 -29.76 -48.13 -31.73
N GLY A 51 -30.25 -46.89 -31.68
CA GLY A 51 -31.20 -46.12 -32.46
C GLY A 51 -32.08 -45.34 -31.48
N LEU A 52 -31.93 -44.00 -31.40
CA LEU A 52 -32.82 -42.99 -30.78
C LEU A 52 -32.84 -42.93 -29.23
N SER A 53 -32.93 -41.80 -28.52
CA SER A 53 -32.96 -40.36 -28.81
C SER A 53 -32.70 -39.61 -27.48
N ARG A 54 -31.95 -38.50 -27.47
CA ARG A 54 -32.13 -37.42 -26.49
C ARG A 54 -31.62 -36.11 -27.09
N LYS A 55 -32.47 -35.08 -26.99
CA LYS A 55 -32.29 -33.73 -27.51
C LYS A 55 -31.21 -32.99 -26.72
N ASP A 56 -30.11 -32.69 -27.37
CA ASP A 56 -29.31 -31.50 -27.08
C ASP A 56 -29.78 -30.39 -28.02
N ARG A 57 -29.94 -29.17 -27.50
CA ARG A 57 -30.16 -27.97 -28.30
C ARG A 57 -29.10 -26.96 -27.91
N LEU A 58 -27.95 -27.08 -28.57
CA LEU A 58 -27.06 -25.96 -28.86
C LEU A 58 -27.59 -25.18 -30.08
N ASP A 59 -26.92 -24.05 -30.33
CA ASP A 59 -27.06 -23.05 -31.40
C ASP A 59 -27.80 -21.79 -30.92
N THR A 60 -27.26 -20.58 -31.03
CA THR A 60 -26.70 -20.05 -32.28
C THR A 60 -25.87 -18.78 -32.02
N VAL A 61 -24.67 -18.70 -32.60
CA VAL A 61 -23.95 -17.45 -32.89
C VAL A 61 -24.22 -17.12 -34.37
N PRO A 62 -24.65 -15.90 -34.76
CA PRO A 62 -24.82 -15.58 -36.17
C PRO A 62 -23.50 -15.10 -36.77
N SER A 63 -22.97 -15.88 -37.72
CA SER A 63 -21.98 -15.44 -38.70
C SER A 63 -22.69 -14.89 -39.94
N GLY A 64 -22.53 -13.60 -40.22
CA GLY A 64 -22.83 -12.98 -41.51
C GLY A 64 -21.53 -12.58 -42.21
N SER A 65 -21.21 -13.27 -43.30
CA SER A 65 -20.05 -13.05 -44.16
C SER A 65 -20.28 -11.88 -45.11
N ALA A 66 -19.34 -10.93 -45.17
CA ALA A 66 -19.09 -10.11 -46.35
C ALA A 66 -17.58 -9.78 -46.42
N ASP A 67 -16.99 -10.13 -47.57
CA ASP A 67 -15.60 -9.98 -47.95
C ASP A 67 -15.02 -8.58 -47.68
N LEU A 68 -13.88 -8.50 -46.96
CA LEU A 68 -12.98 -7.35 -47.02
C LEU A 68 -11.52 -7.81 -47.03
N LYS A 69 -10.88 -7.49 -48.16
CA LYS A 69 -9.47 -7.67 -48.49
C LYS A 69 -8.54 -7.09 -47.42
N VAL A 70 -7.46 -7.81 -47.17
CA VAL A 70 -6.28 -7.36 -46.40
C VAL A 70 -5.71 -6.09 -47.04
N GLY A 71 -5.94 -4.94 -46.40
CA GLY A 71 -5.30 -3.67 -46.72
C GLY A 71 -4.24 -3.35 -45.67
N ILE A 72 -2.97 -3.53 -46.03
CA ILE A 72 -1.82 -2.97 -45.30
C ILE A 72 -1.88 -1.46 -45.50
N THR A 73 -2.30 -0.71 -44.48
CA THR A 73 -2.21 0.75 -44.50
C THR A 73 -0.78 1.16 -44.17
N ARG A 74 0.00 1.45 -45.22
CA ARG A 74 0.92 2.59 -45.19
C ARG A 74 0.07 3.86 -45.01
N ASP A 75 0.71 4.93 -44.51
CA ASP A 75 0.40 6.35 -44.78
C ASP A 75 0.32 7.22 -43.50
N TRP A 76 1.48 7.72 -43.07
CA TRP A 76 1.58 9.11 -42.60
C TRP A 76 2.67 9.79 -43.44
N GLN A 77 2.24 10.64 -44.37
CA GLN A 77 3.10 11.49 -45.20
C GLN A 77 3.13 12.89 -44.59
N GLY A 78 4.32 13.35 -44.21
CA GLY A 78 4.53 14.74 -43.79
C GLY A 78 4.45 15.70 -44.97
N PRO A 79 4.12 16.98 -44.76
CA PRO A 79 4.06 17.94 -45.84
C PRO A 79 5.48 18.37 -46.26
N GLU A 80 5.92 17.92 -47.43
CA GLU A 80 7.08 18.50 -48.12
C GLU A 80 6.67 19.83 -48.81
N LYS A 81 7.29 20.93 -48.38
CA LYS A 81 7.57 22.06 -49.27
C LYS A 81 9.07 22.31 -49.28
N SER A 82 9.58 22.37 -50.51
CA SER A 82 10.96 22.42 -50.94
C SER A 82 11.62 23.77 -50.70
N LEU A 83 12.80 23.78 -50.07
CA LEU A 83 13.80 24.85 -50.21
C LEU A 83 15.22 24.26 -50.27
N LYS A 84 15.99 24.74 -51.25
CA LYS A 84 17.34 24.31 -51.67
C LYS A 84 18.44 24.63 -50.63
N PRO A 85 19.61 23.95 -50.68
CA PRO A 85 20.59 23.97 -49.60
C PRO A 85 21.49 25.22 -49.64
N LYS A 86 21.81 25.77 -48.47
CA LYS A 86 22.94 26.68 -48.27
C LYS A 86 23.88 26.15 -47.18
N VAL A 87 25.16 26.32 -47.49
CA VAL A 87 26.37 25.77 -46.86
C VAL A 87 26.52 26.18 -45.39
N ALA A 88 27.08 25.27 -44.60
CA ALA A 88 27.40 25.41 -43.19
C ALA A 88 28.48 26.46 -42.91
N ALA A 89 28.27 27.27 -41.88
CA ALA A 89 29.32 28.00 -41.18
C ALA A 89 29.08 27.92 -39.65
N SER A 90 30.12 27.51 -38.94
CA SER A 90 30.22 27.30 -37.50
C SER A 90 30.17 28.61 -36.70
N ILE A 91 29.33 28.73 -35.67
CA ILE A 91 29.52 29.74 -34.60
C ILE A 91 29.17 29.15 -33.21
N SER A 92 30.25 29.02 -32.44
CA SER A 92 30.45 29.20 -30.99
C SER A 92 29.26 29.54 -30.09
N ARG A 93 29.19 28.80 -28.98
CA ARG A 93 28.44 29.13 -27.75
C ARG A 93 28.91 30.47 -27.16
N GLY A 94 27.98 31.27 -26.65
CA GLY A 94 28.22 32.49 -25.91
C GLY A 94 27.04 32.79 -24.99
N ASP A 95 27.34 33.03 -23.71
CA ASP A 95 26.43 33.20 -22.57
C ASP A 95 25.55 34.46 -22.67
N ARG A 96 24.31 34.38 -22.17
CA ARG A 96 23.40 35.52 -22.05
C ARG A 96 23.47 36.14 -20.67
N TYR A 97 24.00 37.35 -20.68
CA TYR A 97 24.15 38.36 -19.64
C TYR A 97 22.80 38.93 -19.14
N ILE A 98 22.71 39.26 -17.84
CA ILE A 98 21.59 39.94 -17.15
C ILE A 98 22.09 41.35 -16.72
N PRO A 99 21.43 42.46 -17.10
CA PRO A 99 21.87 43.79 -16.68
C PRO A 99 21.33 44.20 -15.30
N ASN A 100 22.22 44.73 -14.46
CA ASN A 100 21.92 45.28 -13.14
C ASN A 100 21.17 46.63 -13.23
N ARG A 101 20.23 46.82 -12.30
CA ARG A 101 19.34 47.98 -12.16
C ARG A 101 19.95 48.99 -11.18
N GLU A 102 20.33 50.17 -11.68
CA GLU A 102 20.80 51.29 -10.86
C GLU A 102 19.63 51.98 -10.12
N LEU A 103 19.83 52.23 -8.82
CA LEU A 103 18.97 53.08 -7.98
C LEU A 103 19.29 54.56 -8.25
N LYS A 104 18.34 55.30 -8.84
CA LYS A 104 18.33 56.77 -8.77
C LYS A 104 17.37 57.24 -7.69
N ARG A 105 17.94 57.84 -6.65
CA ARG A 105 17.30 58.59 -5.58
C ARG A 105 17.05 60.01 -6.08
N SER A 106 15.84 60.54 -5.95
CA SER A 106 15.56 61.97 -6.13
C SER A 106 14.58 62.45 -5.06
N THR A 107 14.77 63.69 -4.67
CA THR A 107 14.32 64.35 -3.43
C THR A 107 13.16 65.32 -3.69
N THR A 108 12.17 65.30 -2.78
CA THR A 108 11.30 66.41 -2.27
C THR A 108 10.25 67.07 -3.21
N PRO A 109 9.26 67.83 -2.67
CA PRO A 109 8.35 67.56 -1.54
C PRO A 109 6.87 67.94 -1.87
N HIS A 110 5.86 67.43 -1.13
CA HIS A 110 4.69 68.22 -0.68
C HIS A 110 3.75 67.44 0.27
N ALA A 111 3.12 68.24 1.13
CA ALA A 111 2.25 67.98 2.27
C ALA A 111 1.11 66.95 2.10
N HIS A 112 0.82 66.20 3.17
CA HIS A 112 -0.41 66.40 3.95
C HIS A 112 -0.38 65.60 5.27
N THR A 113 -0.61 66.32 6.36
CA THR A 113 -1.32 66.01 7.62
C THR A 113 -1.60 64.53 7.93
N ASP A 114 -1.11 64.05 9.08
CA ASP A 114 -1.96 63.79 10.26
C ASP A 114 -1.10 63.53 11.50
N GLY A 115 -1.61 64.01 12.65
CA GLY A 115 -0.95 64.01 13.94
C GLY A 115 -1.16 62.74 14.76
N ASP A 116 -0.49 62.76 15.92
CA ASP A 116 -0.58 61.85 17.07
C ASP A 116 -0.04 60.43 16.80
N GLY A 117 1.05 59.97 17.40
CA GLY A 117 1.63 60.27 18.70
C GLY A 117 1.89 58.92 19.38
N ASP A 118 3.14 58.46 19.42
CA ASP A 118 3.73 57.89 20.63
C ASP A 118 5.17 57.45 20.40
N THR A 119 6.06 58.18 21.06
CA THR A 119 7.48 57.89 21.24
C THR A 119 7.67 56.91 22.39
N ILE A 120 8.25 55.74 22.13
CA ILE A 120 8.94 54.97 23.17
C ILE A 120 10.42 54.84 22.80
N ARG A 121 11.20 55.76 23.37
CA ARG A 121 12.65 55.63 23.57
C ARG A 121 12.89 54.88 24.88
N SER A 122 13.61 53.77 24.82
CA SER A 122 14.49 53.29 25.89
C SER A 122 15.74 52.74 25.18
N GLN A 123 16.82 53.52 25.09
CA GLN A 123 17.92 53.52 26.06
C GLN A 123 18.23 52.12 26.60
N MET A 124 19.18 51.44 25.95
CA MET A 124 20.13 50.61 26.67
C MET A 124 21.55 51.06 26.33
N SER A 125 22.29 51.17 27.42
CA SER A 125 23.58 51.77 27.63
C SER A 125 24.72 51.06 26.90
N SER A 126 25.66 51.89 26.46
CA SER A 126 27.06 51.58 26.27
C SER A 126 27.66 50.88 27.49
N ASP A 127 28.16 49.66 27.32
CA ASP A 127 29.48 49.30 27.86
C ASP A 127 29.98 47.99 27.24
N ALA A 128 30.94 48.11 26.32
CA ALA A 128 31.86 47.04 25.92
C ALA A 128 33.06 47.68 25.22
N THR A 129 34.01 48.10 26.05
CA THR A 129 35.37 48.51 25.69
C THR A 129 36.17 47.30 25.20
N ASP A 130 36.22 47.09 23.88
CA ASP A 130 37.15 46.14 23.28
C ASP A 130 37.75 46.73 21.98
N PRO A 131 39.06 47.08 21.97
CA PRO A 131 39.68 47.79 20.83
C PRO A 131 39.75 46.95 19.54
N ASN A 132 39.54 45.64 19.61
CA ASN A 132 39.46 44.76 18.44
C ASN A 132 38.09 44.77 17.73
N ILE A 133 37.03 45.23 18.39
CA ILE A 133 35.69 45.29 17.78
C ILE A 133 35.53 46.59 16.99
N ALA A 134 36.10 47.70 17.48
CA ALA A 134 36.10 48.98 16.77
C ALA A 134 36.97 48.97 15.49
N ALA A 135 38.12 48.29 15.50
CA ALA A 135 39.01 48.17 14.34
C ALA A 135 38.41 47.29 13.22
N ASN A 136 37.68 46.23 13.57
CA ASN A 136 37.04 45.33 12.60
C ASN A 136 35.81 45.96 11.93
N ILE A 137 35.09 46.85 12.62
CA ILE A 137 33.96 47.60 12.03
C ILE A 137 34.47 48.71 11.08
N ALA A 138 35.66 49.29 11.33
CA ALA A 138 36.28 50.25 10.43
C ALA A 138 36.87 49.59 9.17
N ALA A 139 37.48 48.39 9.30
CA ALA A 139 38.02 47.63 8.17
C ALA A 139 36.92 47.08 7.23
N ALA A 140 35.74 46.78 7.76
CA ALA A 140 34.59 46.30 6.96
C ALA A 140 33.88 47.40 6.15
N ASN A 141 34.18 48.67 6.41
CA ASN A 141 33.53 49.84 5.77
C ASN A 141 34.49 50.65 4.86
N ALA A 142 35.69 50.14 4.58
CA ALA A 142 36.63 50.79 3.67
C ALA A 142 36.32 50.43 2.20
N ASN A 143 36.00 51.43 1.38
CA ASN A 143 35.89 51.29 -0.08
C ASN A 143 37.29 51.07 -0.70
N PRO A 144 37.47 50.14 -1.65
CA PRO A 144 38.77 49.90 -2.27
C PRO A 144 39.00 50.87 -3.42
N THR A 145 39.11 52.16 -3.11
CA THR A 145 39.57 53.18 -4.07
C THR A 145 40.39 54.18 -3.28
N ASP A 146 41.63 53.82 -2.97
CA ASP A 146 42.77 54.74 -2.91
C ASP A 146 44.02 53.96 -2.49
N LEU A 147 44.80 53.56 -3.50
CA LEU A 147 46.23 53.36 -3.36
C LEU A 147 46.86 53.75 -4.71
N GLU A 148 47.50 54.92 -4.70
CA GLU A 148 48.28 55.46 -5.80
C GLU A 148 49.41 54.49 -6.20
N GLY A 149 49.63 54.37 -7.51
CA GLY A 149 50.90 53.91 -8.08
C GLY A 149 50.80 52.78 -9.11
N HIS A 150 51.05 53.14 -10.37
CA HIS A 150 51.49 52.31 -11.50
C HIS A 150 50.43 51.77 -12.49
N PRO A 151 50.83 51.62 -13.78
CA PRO A 151 50.12 52.20 -14.92
C PRO A 151 49.05 51.30 -15.54
N SER A 152 48.25 51.93 -16.40
CA SER A 152 47.14 51.38 -17.19
C SER A 152 47.47 50.04 -17.88
N PHE A 153 46.53 49.11 -17.72
CA PHE A 153 46.47 47.75 -18.28
C PHE A 153 46.48 47.67 -19.83
N GLU A 154 46.56 48.80 -20.52
CA GLU A 154 46.53 48.88 -22.00
C GLU A 154 47.91 48.70 -22.65
N ASP A 155 49.02 48.71 -21.90
CA ASP A 155 50.38 48.72 -22.49
C ASP A 155 51.13 47.37 -22.41
N SER A 156 50.49 46.29 -21.94
CA SER A 156 51.07 44.93 -21.92
C SER A 156 50.49 43.97 -22.96
N VAL A 157 49.64 44.47 -23.87
CA VAL A 157 49.05 43.66 -24.96
C VAL A 157 49.65 44.10 -26.30
N SER A 158 50.94 43.89 -26.45
CA SER A 158 51.61 43.89 -27.76
C SER A 158 52.55 42.68 -27.84
N GLY A 159 52.04 41.56 -28.36
CA GLY A 159 52.83 40.34 -28.52
C GLY A 159 52.04 39.16 -29.10
N GLU A 160 52.21 38.94 -30.40
CA GLU A 160 51.89 37.77 -31.25
C GLU A 160 50.89 36.70 -30.73
N MET A 161 49.74 36.70 -31.39
CA MET A 161 48.61 35.79 -31.18
C MET A 161 48.86 34.41 -31.81
N SER A 162 49.86 33.65 -31.34
CA SER A 162 49.98 32.21 -31.66
C SER A 162 50.81 31.34 -30.70
N GLN A 163 51.12 31.81 -29.48
CA GLN A 163 51.77 30.96 -28.47
C GLN A 163 50.87 30.77 -27.23
N ARG A 164 50.72 29.51 -26.78
CA ARG A 164 50.09 29.17 -25.51
C ARG A 164 51.03 29.59 -24.38
N ILE A 165 50.75 30.72 -23.72
CA ILE A 165 51.64 31.34 -22.72
C ILE A 165 51.54 30.68 -21.32
N LEU A 166 50.73 29.62 -21.11
CA LEU A 166 50.72 28.87 -19.85
C LEU A 166 50.64 27.37 -20.11
N SER A 167 51.80 26.70 -20.10
CA SER A 167 51.91 25.24 -19.98
C SER A 167 52.40 24.89 -18.57
N PHE A 168 51.58 24.17 -17.80
CA PHE A 168 52.01 23.53 -16.56
C PHE A 168 52.42 22.09 -16.87
N SER A 169 53.73 21.84 -17.00
CA SER A 169 54.29 20.48 -17.12
C SER A 169 55.21 20.16 -15.93
N ALA A 170 54.73 20.43 -14.72
CA ALA A 170 55.34 19.90 -13.50
C ALA A 170 54.26 19.18 -12.71
N ALA A 171 54.53 17.93 -12.32
CA ALA A 171 53.66 17.21 -11.40
C ALA A 171 53.53 18.02 -10.09
N PRO A 172 52.33 18.11 -9.50
CA PRO A 172 52.12 18.89 -8.30
C PRO A 172 53.03 18.38 -7.17
N PRO A 173 53.64 19.25 -6.34
CA PRO A 173 54.42 18.82 -5.20
C PRO A 173 53.53 17.97 -4.27
N SER A 174 54.06 16.83 -3.81
CA SER A 174 53.33 15.97 -2.87
C SER A 174 53.10 16.72 -1.56
N SER A 175 51.85 16.72 -1.08
CA SER A 175 51.46 17.45 0.11
C SER A 175 52.22 16.92 1.34
N LEU A 176 52.91 17.80 2.08
CA LEU A 176 53.46 17.53 3.42
C LEU A 176 52.40 17.60 4.53
N ALA A 177 51.12 17.64 4.18
CA ALA A 177 50.02 17.63 5.14
C ALA A 177 49.73 16.19 5.58
N ASN A 178 49.75 15.96 6.90
CA ASN A 178 49.46 14.68 7.55
C ASN A 178 48.37 13.88 6.83
N PRO A 179 48.58 12.59 6.53
CA PRO A 179 47.66 11.76 5.72
C PRO A 179 46.30 11.49 6.41
N ASP A 180 46.04 12.11 7.57
CA ASP A 180 45.00 11.73 8.50
C ASP A 180 43.83 12.73 8.62
N VAL A 181 43.71 13.65 7.65
CA VAL A 181 42.51 14.50 7.53
C VAL A 181 41.50 13.88 6.56
N ARG A 182 41.97 13.16 5.53
CA ARG A 182 41.10 12.44 4.59
C ARG A 182 40.47 11.20 5.23
N SER A 183 41.07 10.62 6.26
CA SER A 183 40.52 9.51 7.06
C SER A 183 39.34 9.91 7.97
N ARG A 184 39.25 11.19 8.34
CA ARG A 184 38.13 11.72 9.16
C ARG A 184 36.89 12.06 8.33
N TYR A 185 37.07 12.41 7.06
CA TYR A 185 35.98 12.77 6.13
C TYR A 185 35.72 11.73 5.05
N ALA A 186 36.61 10.75 4.86
CA ALA A 186 36.25 9.48 4.25
C ALA A 186 35.37 8.75 5.25
N MET A 187 34.08 9.08 5.25
CA MET A 187 33.03 8.16 5.66
C MET A 187 33.39 6.81 5.04
N THR A 188 33.90 5.93 5.88
CA THR A 188 34.07 4.53 5.57
C THR A 188 32.75 4.11 4.95
N LYS A 189 32.74 3.65 3.69
CA LYS A 189 31.64 2.79 3.23
C LYS A 189 31.41 1.83 4.39
N PRO A 190 30.22 1.75 5.00
CA PRO A 190 30.00 0.74 6.00
C PRO A 190 30.31 -0.55 5.25
N LYS A 191 31.44 -1.19 5.59
CA LYS A 191 31.60 -2.60 5.31
C LYS A 191 30.40 -3.16 6.02
N SER A 192 29.41 -3.60 5.25
CA SER A 192 28.27 -4.34 5.75
C SER A 192 28.80 -5.70 6.22
N ALA A 193 29.65 -5.68 7.24
CA ALA A 193 29.80 -6.76 8.18
C ALA A 193 28.54 -6.69 9.05
N LEU A 194 27.41 -7.01 8.40
CA LEU A 194 26.36 -7.72 9.10
C LEU A 194 27.10 -8.86 9.83
N PRO A 195 26.88 -9.04 11.14
CA PRO A 195 27.46 -10.19 11.83
C PRO A 195 27.17 -11.43 11.01
N SER A 196 28.18 -12.28 10.80
CA SER A 196 28.12 -13.43 9.89
C SER A 196 26.97 -14.40 10.23
N SER A 197 26.34 -14.25 11.40
CA SER A 197 25.07 -14.87 11.79
C SER A 197 23.82 -14.40 11.03
N LEU A 198 23.87 -13.26 10.30
CA LEU A 198 22.79 -12.75 9.44
C LEU A 198 22.99 -13.10 7.96
N GLN A 199 24.23 -13.42 7.54
CA GLN A 199 24.50 -13.97 6.20
C GLN A 199 24.37 -15.50 6.19
N SER A 200 24.42 -16.14 7.37
CA SER A 200 24.08 -17.54 7.61
C SER A 200 22.79 -17.72 8.42
N ALA A 201 21.91 -16.71 8.47
CA ALA A 201 20.53 -16.97 8.85
C ALA A 201 19.91 -17.71 7.65
N GLY A 202 19.93 -19.05 7.70
CA GLY A 202 19.33 -19.89 6.68
C GLY A 202 17.95 -19.32 6.31
N ARG A 203 17.69 -19.19 5.00
CA ARG A 203 16.40 -18.73 4.47
C ARG A 203 15.29 -19.27 5.39
N ARG A 204 14.61 -18.38 6.12
CA ARG A 204 13.58 -18.82 7.06
C ARG A 204 12.61 -19.71 6.29
N ARG A 205 12.29 -20.87 6.83
CA ARG A 205 11.45 -21.83 6.13
C ARG A 205 10.01 -21.35 6.25
N ILE A 206 9.45 -20.88 5.14
CA ILE A 206 8.05 -20.48 5.09
C ILE A 206 7.23 -21.74 4.80
N PRO A 207 6.23 -22.07 5.64
CA PRO A 207 5.31 -23.17 5.37
C PRO A 207 4.61 -23.00 4.02
N THR A 208 4.60 -24.04 3.21
CA THR A 208 3.90 -24.07 1.91
C THR A 208 2.51 -24.69 2.00
N THR A 209 2.09 -25.09 3.20
CA THR A 209 0.77 -25.65 3.49
C THR A 209 -0.01 -24.67 4.36
N PRO A 210 -1.33 -24.52 4.14
CA PRO A 210 -2.14 -23.65 4.97
C PRO A 210 -2.22 -24.23 6.39
N GLU A 211 -2.32 -23.37 7.39
CA GLU A 211 -2.57 -23.74 8.79
C GLU A 211 -4.01 -24.23 8.96
N ARG A 212 -4.95 -23.60 8.26
CA ARG A 212 -6.36 -23.96 8.26
C ARG A 212 -6.99 -23.67 6.91
N THR A 213 -7.97 -24.49 6.54
CA THR A 213 -8.84 -24.28 5.38
C THR A 213 -10.28 -24.29 5.84
N LEU A 214 -11.00 -23.23 5.52
CA LEU A 214 -12.43 -23.08 5.75
C LEU A 214 -13.15 -23.13 4.39
N ASP A 215 -14.31 -23.76 4.37
CA ASP A 215 -15.20 -23.76 3.21
C ASP A 215 -15.87 -22.38 3.08
N ALA A 216 -15.87 -21.80 1.89
CA ALA A 216 -16.42 -20.48 1.56
C ALA A 216 -17.35 -20.60 0.34
N PRO A 217 -18.47 -21.32 0.48
CA PRO A 217 -19.33 -21.67 -0.65
C PRO A 217 -19.95 -20.43 -1.27
N SER A 218 -20.17 -20.48 -2.59
CA SER A 218 -20.78 -19.39 -3.35
C SER A 218 -19.99 -18.08 -3.31
N MET A 219 -18.67 -18.14 -3.11
CA MET A 219 -17.78 -16.99 -3.25
C MET A 219 -17.97 -16.34 -4.62
N VAL A 220 -18.15 -15.02 -4.65
CA VAL A 220 -18.35 -14.30 -5.92
C VAL A 220 -17.01 -14.03 -6.57
N GLY A 221 -16.78 -14.65 -7.73
CA GLY A 221 -15.54 -14.52 -8.49
C GLY A 221 -15.41 -13.22 -9.27
N ASP A 222 -15.49 -12.08 -8.60
CA ASP A 222 -15.24 -10.77 -9.21
C ASP A 222 -13.93 -10.16 -8.70
N PHE A 223 -13.09 -9.69 -9.61
CA PHE A 223 -11.84 -9.00 -9.25
C PHE A 223 -12.10 -7.66 -8.55
N TYR A 224 -13.17 -6.94 -8.88
CA TYR A 224 -13.39 -5.60 -8.34
C TYR A 224 -13.92 -5.63 -6.90
N TYR A 225 -14.53 -6.73 -6.46
CA TYR A 225 -15.12 -6.84 -5.14
C TYR A 225 -14.08 -7.07 -4.04
N ASN A 226 -14.33 -6.48 -2.87
CA ASN A 226 -13.47 -6.60 -1.70
C ASN A 226 -14.19 -7.40 -0.60
N LEU A 227 -14.25 -8.74 -0.75
CA LEU A 227 -15.17 -9.62 0.00
C LEU A 227 -14.61 -10.18 1.33
N LEU A 228 -13.38 -9.83 1.70
CA LEU A 228 -12.68 -10.39 2.85
C LEU A 228 -11.96 -9.28 3.60
N ASP A 229 -12.16 -9.22 4.92
CA ASP A 229 -11.31 -8.39 5.78
C ASP A 229 -11.15 -8.98 7.18
N TRP A 230 -10.03 -8.67 7.85
CA TRP A 230 -9.67 -9.21 9.15
C TRP A 230 -9.52 -8.06 10.16
N SER A 231 -10.31 -8.11 11.23
CA SER A 231 -10.34 -7.09 12.28
C SER A 231 -9.11 -7.14 13.20
N SER A 232 -8.86 -6.01 13.87
CA SER A 232 -7.89 -5.90 14.98
C SER A 232 -8.26 -6.78 16.20
N THR A 233 -9.54 -7.13 16.35
CA THR A 233 -10.09 -8.02 17.40
C THR A 233 -10.02 -9.51 17.03
N ASN A 234 -9.33 -9.85 15.93
CA ASN A 234 -9.17 -11.21 15.41
C ASN A 234 -10.48 -11.86 14.91
N MET A 235 -11.35 -11.05 14.30
CA MET A 235 -12.57 -11.49 13.61
C MET A 235 -12.39 -11.37 12.10
N VAL A 236 -12.72 -12.42 11.34
CA VAL A 236 -12.67 -12.42 9.87
C VAL A 236 -14.07 -12.22 9.34
N ALA A 237 -14.29 -11.18 8.55
CA ALA A 237 -15.52 -10.94 7.83
C ALA A 237 -15.40 -11.48 6.40
N VAL A 238 -16.35 -12.32 5.99
CA VAL A 238 -16.39 -12.93 4.66
C VAL A 238 -17.77 -12.74 4.05
N ALA A 239 -17.83 -12.12 2.88
CA ALA A 239 -19.05 -11.95 2.12
C ALA A 239 -19.26 -13.11 1.13
N LEU A 240 -20.37 -13.83 1.29
CA LEU A 240 -20.82 -14.94 0.45
C LEU A 240 -22.13 -14.55 -0.25
N GLN A 241 -22.04 -14.00 -1.46
CA GLN A 241 -23.17 -13.44 -2.22
C GLN A 241 -23.97 -12.39 -1.44
N THR A 242 -25.13 -12.77 -0.88
CA THR A 242 -26.03 -11.93 -0.09
C THR A 242 -25.78 -12.05 1.41
N GLY A 243 -25.04 -13.09 1.83
CA GLY A 243 -24.74 -13.38 3.22
C GLY A 243 -23.40 -12.81 3.67
N LEU A 244 -23.33 -12.30 4.89
CA LEU A 244 -22.10 -11.89 5.56
C LEU A 244 -21.85 -12.77 6.76
N TRP A 245 -20.70 -13.41 6.79
CA TRP A 245 -20.28 -14.32 7.85
C TRP A 245 -19.10 -13.72 8.61
N ILE A 246 -19.14 -13.84 9.93
CA ILE A 246 -18.06 -13.47 10.83
C ILE A 246 -17.50 -14.74 11.45
N TRP A 247 -16.20 -14.96 11.28
CA TRP A 247 -15.46 -16.06 11.89
C TRP A 247 -14.52 -15.52 12.96
N ASN A 248 -14.61 -16.07 14.16
CA ASN A 248 -13.75 -15.69 15.27
C ASN A 248 -12.45 -16.50 15.23
N GLY A 249 -11.32 -15.83 15.02
CA GLY A 249 -10.02 -16.47 14.94
C GLY A 249 -9.52 -17.05 16.27
N ASN A 250 -10.07 -16.64 17.41
CA ASN A 250 -9.70 -17.16 18.73
C ASN A 250 -10.49 -18.42 19.09
N THR A 251 -11.81 -18.42 18.87
CA THR A 251 -12.68 -19.55 19.26
C THR A 251 -12.91 -20.54 18.13
N GLY A 252 -12.79 -20.09 16.87
CA GLY A 252 -13.14 -20.86 15.68
C GLY A 252 -14.64 -20.82 15.35
N ASP A 253 -15.45 -20.08 16.12
CA ASP A 253 -16.90 -19.98 15.88
C ASP A 253 -17.20 -19.11 14.65
N ALA A 254 -18.27 -19.46 13.94
CA ALA A 254 -18.75 -18.72 12.78
C ALA A 254 -20.23 -18.35 12.97
N CYS A 255 -20.56 -17.09 12.68
CA CYS A 255 -21.90 -16.54 12.82
C CYS A 255 -22.31 -15.77 11.56
N ALA A 256 -23.56 -15.94 11.12
CA ALA A 256 -24.16 -15.10 10.08
C ALA A 256 -24.58 -13.76 10.70
N LEU A 257 -23.98 -12.67 10.22
CA LEU A 257 -24.31 -11.31 10.67
C LEU A 257 -25.47 -10.71 9.87
N LEU A 258 -25.48 -10.93 8.55
CA LEU A 258 -26.42 -10.32 7.62
C LEU A 258 -26.78 -11.28 6.50
N ASP A 259 -28.04 -11.27 6.07
CA ASP A 259 -28.47 -11.81 4.79
C ASP A 259 -29.38 -10.79 4.07
N THR A 260 -28.87 -10.22 2.98
CA THR A 260 -29.57 -9.22 2.16
C THR A 260 -30.65 -9.80 1.27
N SER A 261 -30.79 -11.13 1.20
CA SER A 261 -31.88 -11.79 0.47
C SER A 261 -33.25 -11.52 1.11
N THR A 262 -33.26 -11.23 2.42
CA THR A 262 -34.48 -11.06 3.20
C THR A 262 -34.96 -9.60 3.17
N GLN A 263 -36.06 -9.30 2.47
CA GLN A 263 -36.73 -7.98 2.42
C GLN A 263 -35.79 -6.76 2.21
N PRO A 264 -35.46 -6.40 0.96
CA PRO A 264 -34.45 -5.38 0.63
C PRO A 264 -34.75 -3.98 1.20
N GLU A 265 -36.03 -3.64 1.37
CA GLU A 265 -36.41 -2.35 1.97
C GLU A 265 -36.16 -2.28 3.48
N LYS A 266 -36.36 -3.39 4.22
CA LYS A 266 -36.07 -3.44 5.66
C LYS A 266 -34.57 -3.51 5.94
N VAL A 267 -33.84 -4.21 5.06
CA VAL A 267 -32.40 -4.40 5.18
C VAL A 267 -31.59 -3.21 4.68
N GLY A 268 -32.23 -2.20 4.07
CA GLY A 268 -31.56 -0.92 3.77
C GLY A 268 -30.61 -1.07 2.58
N GLY A 269 -31.16 -1.60 1.49
CA GLY A 269 -30.42 -2.04 0.31
C GLY A 269 -30.40 -3.56 0.25
N GLY A 270 -30.75 -4.12 -0.90
CA GLY A 270 -30.64 -5.54 -1.20
C GLY A 270 -29.60 -5.81 -2.28
N GLY A 271 -29.47 -7.07 -2.66
CA GLY A 271 -28.52 -7.52 -3.68
C GLY A 271 -27.21 -8.00 -3.09
N LEU A 272 -26.20 -8.13 -3.94
CA LEU A 272 -24.91 -8.70 -3.56
C LEU A 272 -24.12 -7.76 -2.65
N ILE A 273 -23.37 -8.36 -1.73
CA ILE A 273 -22.35 -7.67 -0.95
C ILE A 273 -21.10 -7.57 -1.82
N THR A 274 -20.66 -6.36 -2.10
CA THR A 274 -19.56 -6.07 -3.03
C THR A 274 -18.28 -5.63 -2.32
N GLY A 275 -18.38 -5.22 -1.06
CA GLY A 275 -17.23 -4.79 -0.25
C GLY A 275 -17.48 -4.93 1.25
N VAL A 276 -16.47 -5.37 1.99
CA VAL A 276 -16.45 -5.37 3.46
C VAL A 276 -15.17 -4.72 3.97
N ARG A 277 -15.27 -3.90 5.02
CA ARG A 277 -14.08 -3.31 5.66
C ARG A 277 -14.32 -3.02 7.13
N TRP A 278 -13.46 -3.55 7.98
CA TRP A 278 -13.42 -3.24 9.41
C TRP A 278 -12.87 -1.85 9.68
N ASP A 279 -13.41 -1.21 10.71
CA ASP A 279 -12.81 -0.03 11.29
C ASP A 279 -11.50 -0.38 12.03
N ALA A 280 -10.66 0.63 12.30
CA ALA A 280 -9.36 0.45 12.93
C ALA A 280 -9.43 -0.28 14.29
N ASP A 281 -10.48 -0.01 15.06
CA ASP A 281 -10.71 -0.62 16.37
C ASP A 281 -11.35 -2.02 16.29
N GLY A 282 -11.80 -2.46 15.11
CA GLY A 282 -12.31 -3.82 14.88
C GLY A 282 -13.69 -4.11 15.47
N ASN A 283 -14.43 -3.08 15.91
CA ASN A 283 -15.78 -3.22 16.47
C ASN A 283 -16.88 -2.95 15.42
N ILE A 284 -16.60 -2.03 14.49
CA ILE A 284 -17.54 -1.58 13.47
C ILE A 284 -17.14 -2.16 12.12
N LEU A 285 -18.13 -2.65 11.38
CA LEU A 285 -17.97 -3.20 10.03
C LEU A 285 -18.77 -2.38 9.02
N ALA A 286 -18.10 -1.89 7.97
CA ALA A 286 -18.74 -1.29 6.82
C ALA A 286 -19.01 -2.36 5.75
N VAL A 287 -20.23 -2.38 5.22
CA VAL A 287 -20.69 -3.33 4.21
C VAL A 287 -21.23 -2.55 3.01
N GLY A 288 -20.55 -2.65 1.88
CA GLY A 288 -20.94 -2.07 0.61
C GLY A 288 -21.81 -3.02 -0.20
N LEU A 289 -22.89 -2.48 -0.78
CA LEU A 289 -23.86 -3.24 -1.58
C LEU A 289 -23.85 -2.82 -3.05
N GLU A 290 -24.41 -3.68 -3.90
CA GLU A 290 -24.56 -3.45 -5.34
C GLU A 290 -25.39 -2.21 -5.68
N GLY A 291 -26.40 -1.87 -4.88
CA GLY A 291 -27.25 -0.70 -5.08
C GLY A 291 -26.70 0.62 -4.53
N GLY A 292 -25.41 0.70 -4.23
CA GLY A 292 -24.78 1.93 -3.70
C GLY A 292 -25.01 2.21 -2.22
N PHE A 293 -25.76 1.34 -1.55
CA PHE A 293 -25.97 1.42 -0.11
C PHE A 293 -24.71 0.98 0.64
N VAL A 294 -24.38 1.69 1.71
CA VAL A 294 -23.33 1.28 2.64
C VAL A 294 -23.95 1.11 4.02
N GLN A 295 -23.90 -0.10 4.56
CA GLN A 295 -24.41 -0.40 5.90
C GLN A 295 -23.26 -0.39 6.90
N ILE A 296 -23.55 0.12 8.10
CA ILE A 296 -22.62 0.15 9.22
C ILE A 296 -23.19 -0.74 10.31
N TRP A 297 -22.39 -1.73 10.71
CA TRP A 297 -22.76 -2.77 11.66
C TRP A 297 -21.87 -2.69 12.89
N ASP A 298 -22.49 -2.83 14.05
CA ASP A 298 -21.81 -3.18 15.28
C ASP A 298 -21.85 -4.70 15.41
N VAL A 299 -20.67 -5.32 15.39
CA VAL A 299 -20.55 -6.78 15.37
C VAL A 299 -20.68 -7.39 16.76
N GLU A 300 -20.36 -6.65 17.82
CA GLU A 300 -20.53 -7.16 19.20
C GLU A 300 -22.02 -7.32 19.53
N SER A 301 -22.83 -6.34 19.16
CA SER A 301 -24.28 -6.40 19.34
C SER A 301 -25.02 -7.14 18.22
N SER A 302 -24.34 -7.49 17.13
CA SER A 302 -24.93 -7.99 15.88
C SER A 302 -26.08 -7.12 15.37
N THR A 303 -25.93 -5.79 15.48
CA THR A 303 -26.97 -4.84 15.07
C THR A 303 -26.49 -3.90 13.97
N ARG A 304 -27.39 -3.61 13.04
CA ARG A 304 -27.18 -2.58 12.03
C ARG A 304 -27.38 -1.21 12.67
N MET A 305 -26.28 -0.48 12.86
CA MET A 305 -26.30 0.86 13.45
C MET A 305 -26.93 1.88 12.50
N ARG A 306 -26.54 1.84 11.22
CA ARG A 306 -27.05 2.79 10.21
C ARG A 306 -26.92 2.26 8.79
N THR A 307 -27.69 2.88 7.89
CA THR A 307 -27.58 2.71 6.44
C THR A 307 -27.31 4.06 5.81
N LEU A 308 -26.20 4.18 5.10
CA LEU A 308 -25.86 5.29 4.24
C LEU A 308 -26.49 5.04 2.87
N LYS A 309 -27.46 5.88 2.51
CA LYS A 309 -28.18 5.76 1.24
C LYS A 309 -27.45 6.52 0.13
N PRO A 310 -27.56 6.07 -1.13
CA PRO A 310 -27.23 6.92 -2.25
C PRO A 310 -28.15 8.16 -2.28
N THR A 311 -27.74 9.16 -3.04
CA THR A 311 -28.20 10.53 -3.08
C THR A 311 -29.16 10.67 -4.26
N GLY A 312 -30.38 11.13 -4.00
CA GLY A 312 -31.44 11.28 -5.02
C GLY A 312 -31.74 9.99 -5.77
N ASP A 313 -32.53 10.04 -6.83
CA ASP A 313 -32.74 8.91 -7.75
C ASP A 313 -31.80 9.05 -8.95
N GLY A 314 -30.98 8.04 -9.24
CA GLY A 314 -30.15 7.97 -10.45
C GLY A 314 -28.80 8.70 -10.41
N GLY A 315 -28.31 9.08 -9.23
CA GLY A 315 -26.95 9.58 -9.06
C GLY A 315 -25.89 8.50 -9.36
N ALA A 316 -24.66 8.93 -9.64
CA ALA A 316 -23.53 8.02 -9.92
C ALA A 316 -23.16 7.12 -8.72
N ASP A 317 -23.72 7.39 -7.55
CA ASP A 317 -23.61 6.61 -6.33
C ASP A 317 -24.65 5.50 -6.17
N HIS A 318 -25.60 5.37 -7.10
CA HIS A 318 -26.47 4.18 -7.19
C HIS A 318 -25.74 2.95 -7.77
N ALA A 319 -24.48 3.13 -8.16
CA ALA A 319 -23.61 2.06 -8.59
C ALA A 319 -23.05 1.28 -7.40
N SER A 320 -22.57 0.06 -7.63
CA SER A 320 -22.05 -0.80 -6.56
C SER A 320 -20.89 -0.18 -5.78
N VAL A 321 -20.84 -0.45 -4.48
CA VAL A 321 -19.75 -0.01 -3.60
C VAL A 321 -18.69 -1.11 -3.57
N ASN A 322 -17.68 -0.98 -4.42
CA ASN A 322 -16.67 -2.03 -4.58
C ASN A 322 -15.63 -2.04 -3.46
N VAL A 323 -15.33 -0.89 -2.87
CA VAL A 323 -14.26 -0.76 -1.88
C VAL A 323 -14.61 0.25 -0.81
N ALA A 324 -14.20 -0.04 0.42
CA ALA A 324 -14.33 0.83 1.56
C ALA A 324 -12.99 0.90 2.30
N ALA A 325 -12.70 2.05 2.92
CA ALA A 325 -11.50 2.25 3.73
C ALA A 325 -11.83 3.18 4.90
N TRP A 326 -11.57 2.70 6.11
CA TRP A 326 -11.65 3.50 7.33
C TRP A 326 -10.34 4.25 7.56
N ALA A 327 -10.47 5.54 7.82
CA ALA A 327 -9.38 6.30 8.40
C ALA A 327 -9.29 5.96 9.89
N PRO A 328 -8.08 5.89 10.48
CA PRO A 328 -7.90 5.65 11.92
C PRO A 328 -8.62 6.62 12.87
N ASP A 329 -9.21 7.71 12.39
CA ASP A 329 -10.04 8.63 13.19
C ASP A 329 -11.55 8.35 13.11
N GLY A 330 -11.95 7.26 12.47
CA GLY A 330 -13.34 6.79 12.38
C GLY A 330 -14.12 7.36 11.20
N THR A 331 -13.48 7.98 10.21
CA THR A 331 -14.17 8.40 8.98
C THR A 331 -14.10 7.31 7.93
N LEU A 332 -15.22 7.03 7.29
CA LEU A 332 -15.35 6.01 6.27
C LEU A 332 -15.24 6.63 4.89
N ASN A 333 -14.44 6.03 4.00
CA ASN A 333 -14.45 6.36 2.58
C ASN A 333 -15.02 5.18 1.80
N ALA A 334 -15.90 5.43 0.84
CA ALA A 334 -16.48 4.44 -0.05
C ALA A 334 -16.17 4.78 -1.51
N GLY A 335 -15.65 3.80 -2.25
CA GLY A 335 -15.37 3.89 -3.68
C GLY A 335 -16.42 3.14 -4.48
N PHE A 336 -17.04 3.84 -5.43
CA PHE A 336 -18.15 3.34 -6.23
C PHE A 336 -17.68 2.83 -7.60
N GLN A 337 -18.47 1.94 -8.20
CA GLN A 337 -18.25 1.45 -9.56
C GLN A 337 -18.34 2.57 -10.62
N SER A 338 -19.00 3.68 -10.33
CA SER A 338 -19.02 4.86 -11.19
C SER A 338 -17.70 5.63 -11.24
N GLY A 339 -16.77 5.37 -10.32
CA GLY A 339 -15.52 6.11 -10.20
C GLY A 339 -15.53 7.24 -9.17
N ILE A 340 -16.66 7.48 -8.49
CA ILE A 340 -16.76 8.45 -7.39
C ILE A 340 -16.17 7.85 -6.12
N ILE A 341 -15.58 8.72 -5.29
CA ILE A 341 -15.25 8.41 -3.89
C ILE A 341 -16.03 9.36 -2.98
N ARG A 342 -16.62 8.82 -1.91
CA ARG A 342 -17.25 9.63 -0.87
C ARG A 342 -16.69 9.36 0.50
N GLU A 343 -16.59 10.43 1.25
CA GLU A 343 -16.17 10.44 2.65
C GLU A 343 -17.39 10.66 3.53
N TYR A 344 -17.49 9.82 4.55
CA TYR A 344 -18.59 9.77 5.49
C TYR A 344 -18.09 9.88 6.93
N ASP A 345 -18.57 10.88 7.66
CA ASP A 345 -18.54 10.85 9.12
C ASP A 345 -19.74 10.04 9.63
N VAL A 346 -19.47 8.81 10.07
CA VAL A 346 -20.53 7.88 10.52
C VAL A 346 -21.16 8.27 11.85
N ARG A 347 -20.66 9.33 12.52
CA ARG A 347 -21.22 9.86 13.77
C ARG A 347 -22.25 10.96 13.51
N GLU A 348 -22.15 11.63 12.35
CA GLU A 348 -23.06 12.70 11.98
C GLU A 348 -24.34 12.16 11.32
N ARG A 349 -25.45 12.88 11.54
CA ARG A 349 -26.75 12.55 10.93
C ARG A 349 -26.66 12.67 9.41
N ASP A 350 -26.19 13.82 8.93
CA ASP A 350 -25.78 13.99 7.54
C ASP A 350 -24.33 13.55 7.44
N ALA A 351 -24.12 12.29 7.06
CA ALA A 351 -22.79 11.70 7.13
C ALA A 351 -21.86 12.20 6.02
N VAL A 352 -22.37 12.73 4.91
CA VAL A 352 -21.51 13.02 3.75
C VAL A 352 -20.68 14.27 4.04
N THR A 353 -19.40 14.09 4.35
CA THR A 353 -18.48 15.21 4.62
C THR A 353 -17.84 15.73 3.33
N ARG A 354 -17.54 14.83 2.38
CA ARG A 354 -16.87 15.19 1.12
C ARG A 354 -17.22 14.21 0.00
N THR A 355 -17.41 14.73 -1.20
CA THR A 355 -17.59 13.91 -2.42
C THR A 355 -16.51 14.27 -3.44
N LEU A 356 -15.80 13.25 -3.94
CA LEU A 356 -14.81 13.35 -5.01
C LEU A 356 -15.43 12.81 -6.32
N GLU A 357 -16.21 13.65 -7.01
CA GLU A 357 -16.98 13.26 -8.20
C GLU A 357 -16.12 12.81 -9.39
N LYS A 358 -14.89 13.34 -9.50
CA LYS A 358 -13.94 13.01 -10.58
C LYS A 358 -12.73 12.25 -10.03
N ALA A 359 -12.97 11.36 -9.07
CA ALA A 359 -11.91 10.55 -8.49
C ALA A 359 -11.33 9.58 -9.52
N HIS A 360 -12.13 8.82 -10.25
CA HIS A 360 -11.68 7.94 -11.33
C HIS A 360 -12.66 7.95 -12.51
N HIS A 361 -12.20 7.59 -13.71
CA HIS A 361 -13.06 7.46 -14.91
C HIS A 361 -13.62 6.05 -15.10
N GLY A 362 -13.37 5.17 -14.14
CA GLY A 362 -13.89 3.81 -14.09
C GLY A 362 -14.00 3.35 -12.63
N PRO A 363 -14.47 2.10 -12.41
CA PRO A 363 -14.69 1.56 -11.07
C PRO A 363 -13.51 1.77 -10.14
N VAL A 364 -13.76 2.36 -8.97
CA VAL A 364 -12.78 2.40 -7.88
C VAL A 364 -12.75 1.01 -7.26
N CYS A 365 -11.57 0.39 -7.17
CA CYS A 365 -11.45 -0.99 -6.68
C CYS A 365 -10.36 -1.16 -5.63
N GLY A 366 -9.41 -0.24 -5.54
CA GLY A 366 -8.42 -0.18 -4.48
C GLY A 366 -8.57 1.11 -3.68
N MET A 367 -8.53 1.00 -2.36
CA MET A 367 -8.47 2.16 -1.46
C MET A 367 -7.83 1.77 -0.14
N GLU A 368 -6.88 2.58 0.35
CA GLU A 368 -6.22 2.32 1.63
C GLU A 368 -5.78 3.64 2.27
N TRP A 369 -6.05 3.79 3.56
CA TRP A 369 -5.57 4.92 4.36
C TRP A 369 -4.13 4.68 4.82
N ARG A 370 -3.36 5.76 4.86
CA ARG A 370 -2.09 5.76 5.58
C ARG A 370 -2.37 5.75 7.08
N SER A 371 -1.50 5.10 7.85
CA SER A 371 -1.65 4.93 9.30
C SER A 371 -1.75 6.22 10.13
N ASP A 372 -1.41 7.38 9.56
CA ASP A 372 -1.52 8.69 10.20
C ASP A 372 -2.80 9.47 9.82
N SER A 373 -3.71 8.85 9.06
CA SER A 373 -4.96 9.45 8.57
C SER A 373 -4.78 10.70 7.70
N ALA A 374 -3.55 11.03 7.26
CA ALA A 374 -3.30 12.25 6.51
C ALA A 374 -3.45 12.06 4.99
N LEU A 375 -3.09 10.87 4.50
CA LEU A 375 -3.15 10.51 3.08
C LEU A 375 -4.00 9.26 2.87
N MET A 376 -4.78 9.28 1.80
CA MET A 376 -5.51 8.11 1.29
C MET A 376 -5.03 7.80 -0.12
N ALA A 377 -4.74 6.54 -0.43
CA ALA A 377 -4.48 6.09 -1.79
C ALA A 377 -5.76 5.50 -2.38
N SER A 378 -6.03 5.76 -3.66
CA SER A 378 -7.07 5.10 -4.43
C SER A 378 -6.54 4.61 -5.77
N GLY A 379 -7.13 3.53 -6.25
CA GLY A 379 -6.84 2.90 -7.52
C GLY A 379 -8.12 2.47 -8.22
N GLY A 380 -8.15 2.65 -9.54
CA GLY A 380 -9.33 2.38 -10.35
C GLY A 380 -9.03 1.48 -11.54
N ASN A 381 -10.10 1.08 -12.22
CA ASN A 381 -10.06 0.40 -13.52
C ASN A 381 -9.65 1.34 -14.68
N ASP A 382 -9.44 2.62 -14.40
CA ASP A 382 -8.83 3.57 -15.34
C ASP A 382 -7.30 3.49 -15.34
N ASN A 383 -6.72 2.50 -14.65
CA ASN A 383 -5.29 2.24 -14.49
C ASN A 383 -4.53 3.34 -13.75
N VAL A 384 -5.26 4.24 -13.08
CA VAL A 384 -4.68 5.39 -12.38
C VAL A 384 -4.58 5.10 -10.88
N VAL A 385 -3.47 5.50 -10.29
CA VAL A 385 -3.31 5.64 -8.84
C VAL A 385 -3.39 7.11 -8.48
N LYS A 386 -4.24 7.46 -7.50
CA LYS A 386 -4.29 8.80 -6.91
C LYS A 386 -3.98 8.74 -5.42
N VAL A 387 -3.28 9.75 -4.92
CA VAL A 387 -3.12 9.96 -3.48
C VAL A 387 -3.78 11.28 -3.13
N TRP A 388 -4.67 11.22 -2.15
CA TRP A 388 -5.49 12.33 -1.68
C TRP A 388 -4.96 12.80 -0.34
N ASP A 389 -4.82 14.11 -0.20
CA ASP A 389 -4.64 14.74 1.10
C ASP A 389 -6.02 15.00 1.70
N ARG A 390 -6.23 14.62 2.96
CA ARG A 390 -7.52 14.81 3.62
C ARG A 390 -7.99 16.27 3.62
N ARG A 391 -7.05 17.22 3.67
CA ARG A 391 -7.35 18.65 3.75
C ARG A 391 -7.72 19.28 2.41
N THR A 392 -7.57 18.55 1.30
CA THR A 392 -7.76 19.11 -0.05
C THR A 392 -8.58 18.18 -0.92
N SER A 393 -9.40 18.72 -1.82
CA SER A 393 -10.16 17.92 -2.79
C SER A 393 -9.37 17.62 -4.08
N VAL A 394 -8.09 18.01 -4.14
CA VAL A 394 -7.21 17.79 -5.29
C VAL A 394 -6.25 16.65 -4.96
N ALA A 395 -6.05 15.74 -5.92
CA ALA A 395 -5.09 14.66 -5.75
C ALA A 395 -3.66 15.23 -5.63
N LYS A 396 -2.99 14.94 -4.52
CA LYS A 396 -1.58 15.27 -4.26
C LYS A 396 -0.65 14.54 -5.22
N MET A 397 -1.01 13.31 -5.59
CA MET A 397 -0.30 12.50 -6.57
C MET A 397 -1.29 11.89 -7.55
N ARG A 398 -0.89 11.79 -8.81
CA ARG A 398 -1.56 11.02 -9.86
C ARG A 398 -0.51 10.25 -10.68
N LYS A 399 -0.67 8.94 -10.82
CA LYS A 399 0.23 8.05 -11.59
C LYS A 399 -0.56 7.19 -12.55
N GLU A 400 -0.09 7.10 -13.80
CA GLU A 400 -0.71 6.35 -14.91
C GLU A 400 0.23 5.27 -15.45
N ASN A 401 1.16 4.80 -14.62
CA ASN A 401 2.20 3.88 -15.07
C ASN A 401 1.67 2.45 -15.25
N HIS A 402 0.65 2.06 -14.49
CA HIS A 402 0.01 0.76 -14.64
C HIS A 402 -0.75 0.67 -15.97
N GLN A 403 -0.75 -0.51 -16.58
CA GLN A 403 -1.47 -0.80 -17.83
C GLN A 403 -2.78 -1.58 -17.62
N ALA A 404 -3.22 -1.71 -16.37
CA ALA A 404 -4.43 -2.42 -15.96
C ALA A 404 -4.96 -1.86 -14.63
N ALA A 405 -6.17 -2.30 -14.24
CA ALA A 405 -6.83 -1.91 -13.00
C ALA A 405 -5.90 -2.01 -11.78
N VAL A 406 -6.00 -1.04 -10.88
CA VAL A 406 -5.17 -0.99 -9.66
C VAL A 406 -6.03 -1.23 -8.42
N LYS A 407 -6.16 -2.49 -8.05
CA LYS A 407 -6.88 -2.93 -6.83
C LYS A 407 -5.95 -2.96 -5.62
N ALA A 408 -4.75 -3.53 -5.80
CA ALA A 408 -3.84 -3.78 -4.70
C ALA A 408 -3.08 -2.50 -4.33
N LEU A 409 -3.31 -2.00 -3.12
CA LEU A 409 -2.65 -0.83 -2.55
C LEU A 409 -2.18 -1.16 -1.13
N ALA A 410 -0.96 -0.77 -0.76
CA ALA A 410 -0.45 -1.00 0.58
C ALA A 410 0.55 0.09 1.00
N TRP A 411 0.22 0.82 2.06
CA TRP A 411 1.14 1.77 2.69
C TRP A 411 2.18 1.03 3.52
N CYS A 412 3.45 1.44 3.42
CA CYS A 412 4.51 0.81 4.19
C CYS A 412 4.44 1.22 5.67
N PRO A 413 4.32 0.28 6.63
CA PRO A 413 4.29 0.61 8.05
C PRO A 413 5.63 1.14 8.57
N HIS A 414 6.73 0.79 7.89
CA HIS A 414 8.09 1.19 8.25
C HIS A 414 8.51 2.56 7.69
N ASN A 415 7.77 3.06 6.70
CA ASN A 415 8.07 4.30 6.02
C ASN A 415 6.79 4.96 5.48
N LEU A 416 6.33 6.00 6.18
CA LEU A 416 5.12 6.75 5.85
C LEU A 416 5.13 7.40 4.44
N SER A 417 6.29 7.56 3.81
CA SER A 417 6.36 8.12 2.46
C SER A 417 6.19 7.06 1.37
N LEU A 418 6.22 5.77 1.69
CA LEU A 418 6.25 4.68 0.72
C LEU A 418 4.86 4.03 0.53
N LEU A 419 4.39 4.03 -0.72
CA LEU A 419 3.18 3.34 -1.15
C LEU A 419 3.55 2.25 -2.17
N ALA A 420 3.07 1.03 -1.98
CA ALA A 420 3.14 -0.03 -2.97
C ALA A 420 1.79 -0.17 -3.70
N THR A 421 1.82 -0.33 -5.02
CA THR A 421 0.61 -0.53 -5.84
C THR A 421 0.80 -1.66 -6.83
N GLY A 422 -0.21 -2.50 -7.03
CA GLY A 422 -0.17 -3.66 -7.90
C GLY A 422 -1.17 -3.57 -9.04
N GLY A 423 -0.71 -3.83 -10.26
CA GLY A 423 -1.55 -3.80 -11.46
C GLY A 423 -2.21 -5.14 -11.79
N GLY A 424 -3.35 -5.04 -12.47
CA GLY A 424 -4.16 -6.17 -12.93
C GLY A 424 -3.52 -7.01 -14.06
N THR A 425 -4.33 -7.81 -14.75
CA THR A 425 -3.89 -8.83 -15.73
C THR A 425 -3.05 -8.29 -16.88
N SER A 426 -3.29 -7.07 -17.38
CA SER A 426 -2.48 -6.52 -18.48
C SER A 426 -1.20 -5.82 -18.03
N ASP A 427 -1.02 -5.60 -16.72
CA ASP A 427 0.14 -4.89 -16.15
C ASP A 427 1.08 -5.81 -15.38
N ARG A 428 0.58 -6.53 -14.36
CA ARG A 428 1.33 -7.53 -13.58
C ARG A 428 2.59 -6.99 -12.90
N ASN A 429 2.62 -5.70 -12.60
CA ASN A 429 3.76 -5.06 -11.93
C ASN A 429 3.34 -4.53 -10.56
N ILE A 430 4.26 -4.64 -9.60
CA ILE A 430 4.22 -3.89 -8.35
C ILE A 430 5.08 -2.66 -8.53
N HIS A 431 4.52 -1.48 -8.30
CA HIS A 431 5.24 -0.22 -8.27
C HIS A 431 5.35 0.31 -6.84
N PHE A 432 6.51 0.85 -6.51
CA PHE A 432 6.75 1.52 -5.22
C PHE A 432 6.93 3.01 -5.45
N TRP A 433 6.21 3.82 -4.70
CA TRP A 433 6.13 5.27 -4.86
C TRP A 433 6.59 5.97 -3.60
N ASN A 434 7.48 6.95 -3.76
CA ASN A 434 7.74 7.93 -2.72
C ASN A 434 6.75 9.09 -2.87
N THR A 435 5.84 9.22 -1.92
CA THR A 435 4.76 10.22 -1.91
C THR A 435 5.21 11.64 -1.58
N THR A 436 6.40 11.79 -0.99
CA THR A 436 7.01 13.11 -0.74
C THR A 436 7.74 13.64 -1.96
N GLN A 437 8.46 12.76 -2.67
CA GLN A 437 9.22 13.12 -3.87
C GLN A 437 8.41 12.98 -5.16
N ASN A 438 7.21 12.42 -5.08
CA ASN A 438 6.35 12.10 -6.21
C ASN A 438 7.06 11.26 -7.29
N SER A 439 7.93 10.34 -6.88
CA SER A 439 8.78 9.53 -7.75
C SER A 439 8.53 8.03 -7.57
N ARG A 440 8.78 7.24 -8.62
CA ARG A 440 8.79 5.77 -8.54
C ARG A 440 10.17 5.33 -8.07
N THR A 441 10.24 4.64 -6.94
CA THR A 441 11.50 4.15 -6.38
C THR A 441 11.88 2.78 -6.94
N MET A 442 10.89 1.92 -7.17
CA MET A 442 11.12 0.54 -7.53
C MET A 442 9.96 -0.05 -8.36
N THR A 443 10.24 -1.09 -9.13
CA THR A 443 9.25 -1.91 -9.82
C THR A 443 9.64 -3.39 -9.74
N ILE A 444 8.67 -4.25 -9.47
CA ILE A 444 8.81 -5.71 -9.48
C ILE A 444 7.81 -6.25 -10.50
N SER A 445 8.26 -7.09 -11.44
CA SER A 445 7.37 -7.79 -12.36
C SER A 445 7.07 -9.18 -11.79
N THR A 446 5.78 -9.47 -11.59
CA THR A 446 5.33 -10.71 -10.93
C THR A 446 4.92 -11.80 -11.92
N GLY A 447 4.59 -11.43 -13.17
CA GLY A 447 4.10 -12.38 -14.18
C GLY A 447 2.62 -12.78 -14.02
N ALA A 448 1.92 -12.24 -13.02
CA ALA A 448 0.50 -12.53 -12.77
C ALA A 448 -0.27 -11.29 -12.31
N GLN A 449 -1.59 -11.27 -12.55
CA GLN A 449 -2.51 -10.26 -12.02
C GLN A 449 -2.30 -10.12 -10.51
N ILE A 450 -2.12 -8.91 -9.98
CA ILE A 450 -1.96 -8.70 -8.54
C ILE A 450 -3.33 -8.34 -7.96
N THR A 451 -3.77 -9.10 -6.96
CA THR A 451 -5.09 -8.91 -6.34
C THR A 451 -5.02 -8.19 -5.00
N SER A 452 -4.00 -8.45 -4.19
CA SER A 452 -3.76 -7.70 -2.95
C SER A 452 -2.27 -7.64 -2.59
N LEU A 453 -1.91 -6.67 -1.76
CA LEU A 453 -0.56 -6.41 -1.28
C LEU A 453 -0.60 -6.18 0.23
N HIS A 454 0.31 -6.81 0.96
CA HIS A 454 0.40 -6.68 2.42
C HIS A 454 1.85 -6.53 2.86
N TRP A 455 2.13 -5.51 3.66
CA TRP A 455 3.46 -5.34 4.25
C TRP A 455 3.59 -6.20 5.51
N ALA A 456 4.74 -6.84 5.66
CA ALA A 456 5.09 -7.49 6.90
C ALA A 456 5.33 -6.43 7.99
N PRO A 457 4.70 -6.53 9.18
CA PRO A 457 4.94 -5.56 10.25
C PRO A 457 6.28 -5.78 10.94
N HIS A 458 6.85 -6.99 10.90
CA HIS A 458 8.11 -7.33 11.57
C HIS A 458 9.30 -7.48 10.62
N TYR A 459 9.03 -7.72 9.33
CA TYR A 459 10.05 -7.89 8.31
C TYR A 459 9.98 -6.73 7.31
N ARG A 460 11.09 -6.42 6.63
CA ARG A 460 11.06 -5.50 5.48
C ARG A 460 10.70 -6.26 4.21
N GLU A 461 9.48 -6.77 4.20
CA GLU A 461 8.98 -7.64 3.14
C GLU A 461 7.54 -7.27 2.80
N ILE A 462 7.15 -7.63 1.58
CA ILE A 462 5.79 -7.44 1.07
C ILE A 462 5.31 -8.75 0.47
N VAL A 463 4.08 -9.13 0.80
CA VAL A 463 3.37 -10.25 0.19
C VAL A 463 2.50 -9.72 -0.93
N SER A 464 2.50 -10.40 -2.07
CA SER A 464 1.56 -10.19 -3.15
C SER A 464 0.77 -11.47 -3.40
N THR A 465 -0.55 -11.35 -3.47
CA THR A 465 -1.41 -12.43 -3.96
C THR A 465 -1.73 -12.23 -5.42
N HIS A 466 -1.86 -13.36 -6.12
CA HIS A 466 -1.97 -13.37 -7.56
C HIS A 466 -3.25 -14.03 -8.04
N GLY A 467 -3.81 -13.40 -9.08
CA GLY A 467 -4.92 -13.93 -9.84
C GLY A 467 -4.45 -14.65 -11.10
N LEU A 468 -4.99 -14.26 -12.26
CA LEU A 468 -4.64 -14.89 -13.53
C LEU A 468 -3.17 -14.63 -13.93
N GLY A 469 -2.41 -15.72 -14.09
CA GLY A 469 -1.01 -15.74 -14.55
C GLY A 469 -0.85 -15.64 -16.07
N THR A 470 0.40 -15.60 -16.54
CA THR A 470 0.74 -15.83 -17.96
C THR A 470 0.99 -17.31 -18.26
N THR A 471 1.19 -18.12 -17.22
CA THR A 471 1.38 -19.55 -17.32
C THR A 471 0.03 -20.24 -17.56
N GLU A 472 0.02 -21.33 -18.33
CA GLU A 472 -1.15 -22.18 -18.59
C GLU A 472 -1.83 -22.71 -17.32
N SER A 473 -1.16 -22.61 -16.17
CA SER A 473 -1.76 -22.92 -14.88
C SER A 473 -2.55 -21.72 -14.35
N SER A 474 -3.87 -21.88 -14.27
CA SER A 474 -4.82 -20.93 -13.66
C SER A 474 -4.77 -20.88 -12.13
N LYS A 475 -3.70 -21.40 -11.51
CA LYS A 475 -3.52 -21.49 -10.06
C LYS A 475 -3.28 -20.11 -9.43
N GLY A 476 -3.83 -19.92 -8.25
CA GLY A 476 -3.64 -18.74 -7.41
C GLY A 476 -2.31 -18.83 -6.69
N LEU A 477 -1.37 -17.96 -7.07
CA LEU A 477 -0.05 -17.89 -6.45
C LEU A 477 -0.01 -16.82 -5.35
N MET A 478 0.92 -17.00 -4.43
CA MET A 478 1.31 -15.99 -3.46
C MET A 478 2.83 -15.88 -3.45
N SER A 479 3.34 -14.66 -3.60
CA SER A 479 4.79 -14.39 -3.60
C SER A 479 5.17 -13.44 -2.49
N ILE A 480 6.35 -13.65 -1.92
CA ILE A 480 6.93 -12.81 -0.86
C ILE A 480 8.19 -12.17 -1.41
N TRP A 481 8.31 -10.85 -1.27
CA TRP A 481 9.38 -10.05 -1.82
C TRP A 481 10.11 -9.30 -0.71
N SER A 482 11.44 -9.30 -0.77
CA SER A 482 12.25 -8.48 0.11
C SER A 482 12.27 -7.03 -0.39
N HIS A 483 12.16 -6.07 0.53
CA HIS A 483 12.27 -4.65 0.24
C HIS A 483 13.44 -4.05 1.05
N PRO A 484 14.36 -3.28 0.43
CA PRO A 484 14.25 -2.64 -0.88
C PRO A 484 14.90 -3.42 -2.05
N SER A 485 15.36 -4.66 -1.83
CA SER A 485 16.11 -5.39 -2.87
C SER A 485 15.24 -5.90 -4.03
N GLY A 486 13.94 -6.14 -3.79
CA GLY A 486 13.01 -6.74 -4.75
C GLY A 486 13.21 -8.22 -5.01
N THR A 487 14.06 -8.87 -4.22
CA THR A 487 14.35 -10.29 -4.41
C THR A 487 13.17 -11.12 -3.95
N LYS A 488 12.72 -12.07 -4.78
CA LYS A 488 11.70 -13.05 -4.41
C LYS A 488 12.25 -13.97 -3.31
N VAL A 489 11.60 -13.95 -2.14
CA VAL A 489 11.96 -14.74 -0.95
C VAL A 489 11.34 -16.14 -1.05
N ALA A 490 10.04 -16.18 -1.38
CA ALA A 490 9.28 -17.41 -1.55
C ALA A 490 8.12 -17.22 -2.53
N GLU A 491 7.65 -18.35 -3.06
CA GLU A 491 6.47 -18.48 -3.93
C GLU A 491 5.71 -19.71 -3.47
N ILE A 492 4.41 -19.56 -3.29
CA ILE A 492 3.51 -20.58 -2.73
C ILE A 492 2.30 -20.71 -3.65
N GLU A 493 1.96 -21.94 -4.03
CA GLU A 493 0.69 -22.24 -4.69
C GLU A 493 -0.41 -22.23 -3.61
N ALA A 494 -1.13 -21.12 -3.50
CA ALA A 494 -2.12 -20.94 -2.44
C ALA A 494 -3.45 -21.63 -2.79
N HIS A 495 -3.90 -21.49 -4.04
CA HIS A 495 -5.22 -21.93 -4.47
C HIS A 495 -5.18 -22.60 -5.84
N GLU A 496 -6.17 -23.46 -6.11
CA GLU A 496 -6.29 -24.13 -7.42
C GLU A 496 -6.78 -23.17 -8.51
N LYS A 497 -7.53 -22.14 -8.10
CA LYS A 497 -7.96 -21.02 -8.92
C LYS A 497 -7.35 -19.71 -8.43
N ARG A 498 -7.63 -18.62 -9.14
CA ARG A 498 -7.11 -17.28 -8.82
C ARG A 498 -7.49 -16.83 -7.40
N VAL A 499 -6.55 -16.19 -6.71
CA VAL A 499 -6.83 -15.52 -5.43
C VAL A 499 -7.55 -14.21 -5.69
N LEU A 500 -8.75 -14.04 -5.13
CA LEU A 500 -9.57 -12.83 -5.29
C LEU A 500 -9.14 -11.72 -4.33
N HIS A 501 -8.92 -12.08 -3.07
CA HIS A 501 -8.55 -11.16 -2.00
C HIS A 501 -7.70 -11.86 -0.94
N SER A 502 -6.90 -11.07 -0.22
CA SER A 502 -6.34 -11.51 1.05
C SER A 502 -6.39 -10.41 2.11
N SER A 503 -6.35 -10.80 3.38
CA SER A 503 -6.22 -9.87 4.52
C SER A 503 -5.25 -10.44 5.55
N LEU A 504 -4.48 -9.56 6.19
CA LEU A 504 -3.46 -9.91 7.17
C LEU A 504 -4.08 -9.95 8.57
N SER A 505 -3.69 -10.95 9.35
CA SER A 505 -4.08 -11.06 10.76
C SER A 505 -3.56 -9.86 11.57
N PRO A 506 -4.21 -9.54 12.71
CA PRO A 506 -3.83 -8.37 13.52
C PRO A 506 -2.44 -8.48 14.17
N ASP A 507 -1.96 -9.70 14.41
CA ASP A 507 -0.58 -9.95 14.84
C ASP A 507 0.44 -9.91 13.70
N GLY A 508 -0.03 -9.87 12.45
CA GLY A 508 0.81 -9.83 11.26
C GLY A 508 1.50 -11.14 10.91
N GLU A 509 1.11 -12.27 11.51
CA GLU A 509 1.74 -13.58 11.29
C GLU A 509 1.06 -14.40 10.19
N VAL A 510 -0.27 -14.30 10.12
CA VAL A 510 -1.14 -15.13 9.29
C VAL A 510 -1.79 -14.28 8.20
N LEU A 511 -1.81 -14.79 6.97
CA LEU A 511 -2.56 -14.19 5.88
C LEU A 511 -3.76 -15.07 5.54
N ALA A 512 -4.95 -14.50 5.55
CA ALA A 512 -6.15 -15.14 5.03
C ALA A 512 -6.24 -14.87 3.52
N THR A 513 -6.44 -15.91 2.72
CA THR A 513 -6.65 -15.80 1.26
C THR A 513 -7.98 -16.44 0.89
N VAL A 514 -8.68 -15.81 -0.07
CA VAL A 514 -9.95 -16.32 -0.59
C VAL A 514 -9.94 -16.36 -2.11
N SER A 515 -10.59 -17.35 -2.70
CA SER A 515 -10.46 -17.69 -4.13
C SER A 515 -11.77 -18.22 -4.73
N ASP A 516 -11.81 -18.28 -6.06
CA ASP A 516 -12.89 -18.86 -6.87
C ASP A 516 -13.05 -20.39 -6.68
N ASP A 517 -12.14 -21.03 -5.97
CA ASP A 517 -12.24 -22.44 -5.56
C ASP A 517 -13.12 -22.63 -4.32
N GLU A 518 -13.79 -21.57 -3.85
CA GLU A 518 -14.71 -21.61 -2.69
C GLU A 518 -14.00 -21.98 -1.39
N GLU A 519 -12.69 -21.70 -1.29
CA GLU A 519 -11.91 -21.95 -0.08
C GLU A 519 -11.39 -20.63 0.50
N LEU A 520 -11.41 -20.53 1.83
CA LEU A 520 -10.66 -19.55 2.60
C LEU A 520 -9.51 -20.27 3.31
N LYS A 521 -8.28 -19.91 3.00
CA LYS A 521 -7.06 -20.51 3.58
C LYS A 521 -6.31 -19.53 4.46
N LEU A 522 -5.83 -20.02 5.60
CA LEU A 522 -5.01 -19.26 6.54
C LEU A 522 -3.55 -19.71 6.42
N TRP A 523 -2.65 -18.78 6.10
CA TRP A 523 -1.23 -19.05 5.84
C TRP A 523 -0.36 -18.36 6.88
N ARG A 524 0.36 -19.13 7.70
CA ARG A 524 1.39 -18.58 8.56
C ARG A 524 2.64 -18.25 7.75
N ILE A 525 2.82 -16.97 7.42
CA ILE A 525 3.86 -16.48 6.50
C ILE A 525 4.97 -15.75 7.26
N PHE A 526 4.58 -15.05 8.31
CA PHE A 526 5.50 -14.29 9.15
C PHE A 526 5.49 -14.91 10.54
N GLU A 527 6.66 -14.92 11.17
CA GLU A 527 6.82 -15.31 12.57
C GLU A 527 7.25 -14.07 13.34
N LYS A 528 6.67 -13.82 14.51
CA LYS A 528 7.22 -12.80 15.38
C LYS A 528 8.64 -13.22 15.80
N PRO A 529 9.65 -12.37 15.61
CA PRO A 529 10.99 -12.66 16.10
C PRO A 529 10.92 -12.89 17.62
N VAL A 530 11.24 -14.09 18.07
CA VAL A 530 11.38 -14.36 19.51
C VAL A 530 12.58 -13.55 19.98
N GLU A 531 12.33 -12.52 20.81
CA GLU A 531 13.43 -11.88 21.52
C GLU A 531 14.08 -12.93 22.40
N SER A 532 15.25 -13.43 22.00
CA SER A 532 16.05 -14.26 22.88
C SER A 532 16.40 -13.39 24.09
N SER A 533 15.75 -13.63 25.22
CA SER A 533 16.20 -13.11 26.50
C SER A 533 17.67 -13.51 26.62
N LYS A 534 18.57 -12.54 26.50
CA LYS A 534 20.00 -12.77 26.72
C LYS A 534 20.10 -13.31 28.14
N GLY A 535 20.46 -14.58 28.24
CA GLY A 535 20.61 -15.27 29.50
C GLY A 535 21.40 -14.42 30.47
N ALA A 536 20.86 -14.28 31.67
CA ALA A 536 21.66 -13.95 32.84
C ALA A 536 22.76 -15.01 32.95
N LYS A 537 23.91 -14.73 32.34
CA LYS A 537 25.14 -15.46 32.64
C LYS A 537 25.44 -15.20 34.11
N ALA A 538 25.16 -16.22 34.93
CA ALA A 538 25.76 -16.37 36.23
C ALA A 538 27.28 -16.23 36.08
N ALA A 539 27.83 -15.12 36.54
CA ALA A 539 29.24 -14.98 36.84
C ALA A 539 29.46 -15.53 38.26
N GLY A 540 30.48 -16.40 38.40
CA GLY A 540 30.87 -17.14 39.61
C GLY A 540 31.03 -16.27 40.86
N GLY A 541 31.03 -16.81 42.07
CA GLY A 541 31.50 -18.12 42.51
C GLY A 541 32.58 -17.89 43.55
N MET A 542 32.38 -18.34 44.80
CA MET A 542 33.47 -18.69 45.72
C MET A 542 32.96 -19.50 46.93
N ALA A 543 33.48 -20.72 47.04
CA ALA A 543 33.86 -21.49 48.24
C ALA A 543 32.94 -21.56 49.49
N SER A 544 32.53 -22.79 49.84
CA SER A 544 33.14 -23.51 50.97
C SER A 544 32.63 -24.97 51.06
N HIS A 545 33.56 -25.91 51.07
CA HIS A 545 33.35 -27.30 51.48
C HIS A 545 32.93 -27.39 52.95
N GLY A 546 32.06 -28.35 53.27
CA GLY A 546 31.78 -28.77 54.65
C GLY A 546 30.63 -29.76 54.74
N SER A 547 30.94 -31.05 54.71
CA SER A 547 30.00 -32.15 54.90
C SER A 547 29.44 -32.19 56.32
N SER A 548 28.17 -32.60 56.47
CA SER A 548 27.67 -33.58 57.45
C SER A 548 26.20 -33.31 57.83
N GLY A 549 25.44 -34.38 58.09
CA GLY A 549 24.31 -34.27 59.03
C GLY A 549 22.92 -34.60 58.50
N ALA A 550 22.64 -35.89 58.43
CA ALA A 550 21.37 -36.61 58.54
C ALA A 550 20.10 -35.93 59.12
N SER A 551 18.98 -36.56 58.72
CA SER A 551 17.70 -36.77 59.44
C SER A 551 16.67 -35.64 59.41
N SER A 552 15.50 -35.83 58.81
CA SER A 552 14.32 -36.62 59.22
C SER A 552 13.36 -35.84 60.15
N VAL A 553 12.19 -35.51 59.59
CA VAL A 553 10.84 -35.66 60.20
C VAL A 553 10.58 -34.96 61.55
N ARG A 554 9.63 -34.00 61.61
CA ARG A 554 8.22 -34.19 62.03
C ARG A 554 7.50 -32.86 62.33
N THR A 555 6.35 -32.69 61.67
CA THR A 555 5.03 -32.22 62.14
C THR A 555 4.88 -31.37 63.41
N LEU A 556 4.10 -30.27 63.30
CA LEU A 556 2.87 -29.90 64.06
C LEU A 556 2.78 -28.38 64.30
N ARG A 557 1.91 -27.69 63.57
CA ARG A 557 0.56 -27.30 64.00
C ARG A 557 -0.21 -26.68 62.85
#